data_AF-A0A975P4J6-F1
#
_entry.id   AF-A0A975P4J6-F1
#
_cell.length_a   1.000
_cell.length_b   1.000
_cell.length_c   1.000
_cell.angle_alpha   90.00
_cell.angle_beta   90.00
_cell.angle_gamma   90.00
#
_symmetry.space_group_name_H-M   'P 1'
#
loop_
_entity.id
_entity.type
_entity.pdbx_description
1 polymer ?
#
loop_
_entity_poly.entity_id
_entity_poly.type
_entity_poly.pdbx_seq_one_letter_code
_entity_poly.pdbx_strand_id
1 'polypeptide(L)' 'MAYATDRQLAARFGVHRATIWRWEAGNAEGFPKSVQLSPGCRRWCLADVEAWEKSRAAA' A
#
# COMPACT_ATOMS: atom_id res chain seq x y z
N MET A 1 10.02 10.33 6.27
CA MET A 1 8.98 9.28 6.32
C MET A 1 7.73 9.81 5.65
N ALA A 2 7.46 9.38 4.41
CA ALA A 2 6.28 9.80 3.66
C ALA A 2 5.18 8.73 3.79
N TYR A 3 3.94 9.17 3.95
CA TYR A 3 2.77 8.30 4.06
C TYR A 3 1.86 8.49 2.85
N ALA A 4 1.46 7.38 2.22
CA ALA A 4 0.54 7.37 1.10
C ALA A 4 -0.89 7.05 1.54
N THR A 5 -1.87 7.70 0.90
CA THR A 5 -3.28 7.29 0.93
C THR A 5 -3.54 6.11 0.00
N ASP A 6 -4.69 5.47 0.17
CA ASP A 6 -5.23 4.50 -0.78
C ASP A 6 -5.31 5.08 -2.19
N ARG A 7 -5.69 6.35 -2.34
CA ARG A 7 -5.77 7.03 -3.65
C ARG A 7 -4.41 7.25 -4.29
N GLN A 8 -3.40 7.61 -3.49
CA GLN A 8 -2.04 7.79 -4.01
C GLN A 8 -1.44 6.46 -4.46
N LEU A 9 -1.66 5.40 -3.68
CA LEU A 9 -1.25 4.05 -4.09
C LEU A 9 -2.02 3.58 -5.33
N ALA A 10 -3.33 3.78 -5.36
CA ALA A 10 -4.17 3.46 -6.52
C ALA A 10 -3.67 4.14 -7.80
N ALA A 11 -3.36 5.44 -7.72
CA ALA A 11 -2.80 6.19 -8.84
C ALA A 11 -1.40 5.69 -9.24
N ARG A 12 -0.53 5.39 -8.26
CA ARG A 12 0.83 4.87 -8.50
C ARG A 12 0.82 3.54 -9.25
N PHE A 13 -0.08 2.63 -8.85
CA PHE A 13 -0.19 1.30 -9.45
C PHE A 13 -1.16 1.24 -10.64
N GLY A 14 -1.87 2.33 -10.97
CA GLY A 14 -2.91 2.34 -12.00
C GLY A 14 -4.10 1.42 -11.68
N VAL A 15 -4.36 1.14 -10.41
CA VAL A 15 -5.42 0.24 -9.95
C VAL A 15 -6.55 0.99 -9.26
N HIS A 16 -7.70 0.34 -9.11
CA HIS A 16 -8.79 0.90 -8.31
C HIS A 16 -8.42 0.91 -6.81
N ARG A 17 -8.87 1.92 -6.05
CA ARG A 17 -8.60 2.04 -4.60
C ARG A 17 -8.97 0.79 -3.79
N ALA A 18 -10.00 0.05 -4.22
CA ALA A 18 -10.43 -1.18 -3.56
C ALA A 18 -9.37 -2.30 -3.68
N THR A 19 -8.57 -2.29 -4.74
CA THR A 19 -7.48 -3.26 -4.94
C THR A 19 -6.42 -3.12 -3.86
N ILE A 20 -6.09 -1.89 -3.43
CA ILE A 20 -5.13 -1.65 -2.35
C ILE A 20 -5.62 -2.28 -1.03
N TRP A 21 -6.89 -2.10 -0.70
CA TRP A 21 -7.49 -2.74 0.49
C TRP A 21 -7.53 -4.26 0.37
N ARG A 22 -7.78 -4.81 -0.83
CA ARG A 22 -7.74 -6.25 -1.08
C ARG A 22 -6.33 -6.82 -0.90
N TRP A 23 -5.30 -6.11 -1.36
CA TRP A 23 -3.90 -6.48 -1.17
C TRP A 23 -3.55 -6.54 0.32
N GLU A 24 -3.92 -5.51 1.08
CA GLU A 24 -3.76 -5.50 2.54
C GLU A 24 -4.54 -6.64 3.23
N ALA A 25 -5.73 -6.99 2.71
CA ALA A 25 -6.55 -8.10 3.21
C ALA A 25 -5.99 -9.49 2.87
N GLY A 26 -4.86 -9.60 2.16
CA GLY A 26 -4.18 -10.87 1.87
C GLY A 26 -4.27 -11.34 0.42
N ASN A 27 -4.78 -10.52 -0.52
CA ASN A 27 -4.72 -10.87 -1.95
C ASN A 27 -3.30 -10.70 -2.52
N ALA A 28 -2.42 -9.96 -1.85
CA ALA A 28 -1.04 -9.78 -2.27
C ALA A 28 -0.10 -10.18 -1.13
N GLU A 29 0.63 -11.27 -1.31
CA GLU A 29 1.69 -11.65 -0.38
C GLU A 29 2.73 -10.55 -0.27
N GLY A 30 3.06 -10.22 0.99
CA GLY A 30 4.08 -9.23 1.35
C GLY A 30 3.62 -7.77 1.30
N PHE A 31 2.37 -7.47 0.94
CA PHE A 31 1.91 -6.08 0.87
C PHE A 31 1.88 -5.43 2.27
N PRO A 32 2.39 -4.20 2.44
CA PRO A 32 2.47 -3.56 3.75
C PRO A 32 1.09 -3.28 4.35
N LYS A 33 1.00 -3.45 5.67
CA LYS A 33 -0.20 -3.09 6.42
C LYS A 33 -0.31 -1.57 6.56
N SER A 34 -1.54 -1.08 6.58
CA SER A 34 -1.81 0.32 6.86
C SER A 34 -1.49 0.64 8.32
N VAL A 35 -0.88 1.80 8.54
CA VAL A 35 -0.62 2.41 9.84
C VAL A 35 -1.78 3.36 10.14
N GLN A 36 -2.37 3.22 11.32
CA GLN A 36 -3.40 4.13 11.80
C GLN A 36 -2.75 5.37 12.41
N LEU A 37 -2.82 6.52 11.74
CA LEU A 37 -2.26 7.78 12.23
C LEU A 37 -3.25 8.55 13.12
N SER A 38 -4.56 8.40 12.86
CA SER A 38 -5.62 9.01 13.66
C SER A 38 -6.92 8.19 13.55
N PRO A 39 -7.95 8.45 14.38
CA PRO A 39 -9.26 7.82 14.23
C PRO A 39 -9.81 8.06 12.81
N GLY A 40 -9.93 6.99 12.01
CA GLY A 40 -10.40 7.06 10.62
C GLY A 40 -9.33 7.34 9.55
N CYS A 41 -8.07 7.61 9.93
CA CYS A 41 -6.98 7.82 8.96
C CYS A 41 -5.98 6.66 8.99
N ARG A 42 -6.14 5.75 8.01
CA ARG A 42 -5.18 4.69 7.71
C ARG A 42 -4.30 5.12 6.54
N ARG A 43 -2.99 4.95 6.68
CA ARG A 43 -2.00 5.31 5.66
C ARG A 43 -0.96 4.22 5.51
N TRP A 44 -0.36 4.12 4.35
CA TRP A 44 0.75 3.19 4.11
C TRP A 44 2.07 3.94 4.16
N CYS A 45 3.07 3.32 4.76
CA CYS A 45 4.43 3.83 4.69
C CYS A 45 4.96 3.66 3.26
N LEU A 46 5.40 4.76 2.64
CA LEU A 46 5.88 4.70 1.26
C LEU A 46 7.12 3.80 1.13
N ALA A 47 7.99 3.79 2.14
CA ALA A 47 9.21 2.97 2.15
C ALA A 47 8.90 1.47 2.11
N ASP A 48 7.86 1.03 2.83
CA ASP A 48 7.47 -0.38 2.84
C ASP A 48 6.82 -0.78 1.51
N VAL A 49 6.04 0.13 0.90
CA VAL A 49 5.46 -0.08 -0.43
C VAL A 49 6.57 -0.19 -1.48
N GLU A 50 7.58 0.66 -1.41
CA GLU A 50 8.74 0.62 -2.31
C GLU A 50 9.59 -0.65 -2.13
N ALA A 51 9.75 -1.12 -0.89
CA ALA A 51 10.40 -2.39 -0.61
C ALA A 51 9.63 -3.57 -1.20
N TRP A 52 8.29 -3.55 -1.09
CA TRP A 52 7.41 -4.56 -1.69
C TRP A 52 7.43 -4.51 -3.22
N GLU A 53 7.41 -3.33 -3.83
CA GLU A 53 7.57 -3.14 -5.27
C GLU A 53 8.88 -3.78 -5.75
N LYS A 54 9.98 -3.54 -5.05
CA LYS A 54 11.29 -4.15 -5.36
C LYS A 54 11.29 -5.66 -5.23
N SER A 55 10.61 -6.22 -4.23
CA SER A 55 10.54 -7.67 -4.07
C SER A 55 9.75 -8.34 -5.21
N ARG A 56 8.78 -7.62 -5.81
CA ARG A 56 7.99 -8.11 -6.95
C ARG A 56 8.68 -7.90 -8.30
N ALA A 57 9.43 -6.81 -8.48
CA ALA A 57 10.18 -6.55 -9.71
C ALA A 57 11.40 -7.48 -9.89
N ALA A 58 11.89 -8.08 -8.80
CA ALA A 58 13.00 -9.03 -8.82
C ALA A 58 12.59 -10.50 -9.06
N ALA A 59 11.30 -10.77 -9.28
CA ALA A 59 10.74 -12.09 -9.57
C ALA A 59 10.31 -12.17 -11.04
#